data_AF-A0A2V9QP41-F1
#
_entry.id   AF-A0A2V9QP41-F1
#
_cell.length_a   1.000
_cell.length_b   1.000
_cell.length_c   1.000
_cell.angle_alpha   90.00
_cell.angle_beta   90.00
_cell.angle_gamma   90.00
#
_symmetry.space_group_name_H-M   'P 1'
#
loop_
_entity.id
_entity.type
_entity.pdbx_description
1 polymer ?
#
loop_
_entity_poly.entity_id
_entity_poly.type
_entity_poly.pdbx_seq_one_letter_code
_entity_poly.pdbx_strand_id
1 'polypeptide(L)'
;MNLTSPAAFCGVVLLTASISFAQNAPGNSGAPVSYSSISELNQILGSLNQASQSTQNDLSRLRIEKWKTDGNTKRQTQSDTESIIKNLQNALPAILTQLQNSPENLAVTFKTYRNLDALYDVLSSVVESAGAFGGKEEFQALNNDLNAIDNSRHAVADRMDKLANTKENEIGQLRSALQEARAAIPPKKTVVDDTEPAPKKTPARKKPAPKAKTTQPAPANAPPTQ
;
A
#
# COMPACT_ATOMS: atom_id res chain seq x y z
N MET A 1 16.78 -13.57 81.69
CA MET A 1 15.51 -13.57 82.43
C MET A 1 14.91 -12.17 82.30
N ASN A 2 13.67 -12.11 81.82
CA ASN A 2 12.74 -10.94 81.76
C ASN A 2 13.13 -9.79 80.80
N LEU A 3 12.24 -9.13 80.05
CA LEU A 3 10.89 -9.36 79.49
C LEU A 3 10.58 -8.10 78.62
N THR A 4 9.91 -8.24 77.45
CA THR A 4 8.88 -7.33 76.84
C THR A 4 9.19 -5.84 76.58
N SER A 5 8.76 -5.11 75.54
CA SER A 5 7.98 -5.25 74.29
C SER A 5 8.11 -3.90 73.51
N PRO A 6 7.65 -3.76 72.24
CA PRO A 6 8.11 -2.74 71.29
C PRO A 6 7.20 -1.50 71.11
N ALA A 7 7.78 -0.40 70.61
CA ALA A 7 7.07 0.81 70.17
C ALA A 7 6.71 0.74 68.68
N ALA A 8 5.45 1.06 68.38
CA ALA A 8 4.84 1.05 67.06
C ALA A 8 5.24 2.27 66.21
N PHE A 9 5.51 2.04 64.92
CA PHE A 9 5.61 3.10 63.89
C PHE A 9 4.48 2.87 62.87
N CYS A 10 3.53 3.81 62.82
CA CYS A 10 2.47 3.87 61.81
C CYS A 10 3.07 4.33 60.47
N GLY A 11 3.05 3.46 59.46
CA GLY A 11 3.32 3.81 58.06
C GLY A 11 2.03 4.26 57.36
N VAL A 12 1.99 5.51 56.90
CA VAL A 12 0.95 6.03 56.00
C VAL A 12 1.31 5.58 54.58
N VAL A 13 0.47 4.74 53.98
CA VAL A 13 0.55 4.39 52.55
C VAL A 13 -0.43 5.30 51.79
N LEU A 14 0.13 6.21 50.99
CA LEU A 14 -0.62 7.02 50.02
C LEU A 14 -0.92 6.16 48.78
N LEU A 15 -2.20 5.90 48.53
CA LEU A 15 -2.70 5.20 47.35
C LEU A 15 -3.07 6.25 46.28
N THR A 16 -2.26 6.39 45.23
CA THR A 16 -2.58 7.26 44.09
C THR A 16 -3.41 6.49 43.07
N ALA A 17 -4.67 6.91 42.87
CA ALA A 17 -5.54 6.42 41.82
C ALA A 17 -5.15 7.06 40.48
N SER A 18 -4.67 6.27 39.52
CA SER A 18 -4.47 6.71 38.14
C SER A 18 -5.75 6.52 37.35
N ILE A 19 -6.37 7.62 36.91
CA ILE A 19 -7.47 7.62 35.95
C ILE A 19 -6.85 7.46 34.56
N SER A 20 -7.04 6.29 33.93
CA SER A 20 -6.66 6.10 32.53
C SER A 20 -7.69 6.79 31.62
N PHE A 21 -7.25 7.84 30.92
CA PHE A 21 -7.98 8.38 29.79
C PHE A 21 -7.88 7.39 28.62
N ALA A 22 -9.03 6.99 28.06
CA ALA A 22 -9.08 6.25 26.81
C ALA A 22 -8.45 7.11 25.70
N GLN A 23 -7.28 6.71 25.22
CA GLN A 23 -6.66 7.30 24.04
C GLN A 23 -7.46 6.89 22.80
N ASN A 24 -8.01 7.88 22.09
CA ASN A 24 -8.46 7.70 20.71
C ASN A 24 -7.27 7.18 19.89
N ALA A 25 -7.34 5.94 19.41
CA ALA A 25 -6.36 5.38 18.50
C ALA A 25 -6.38 6.18 17.19
N PRO A 26 -5.25 6.77 16.75
CA PRO A 26 -5.11 7.19 15.36
C PRO A 26 -5.12 5.93 14.50
N GLY A 27 -5.96 5.93 13.46
CA GLY A 27 -6.02 4.85 12.51
C GLY A 27 -4.69 4.59 11.81
N ASN A 28 -4.52 3.33 11.40
CA ASN A 28 -3.54 2.81 10.46
C ASN A 28 -2.10 2.57 10.99
N SER A 29 -1.98 1.73 12.01
CA SER A 29 -0.71 1.04 12.28
C SER A 29 -0.59 -0.16 11.35
N GLY A 30 -0.03 0.05 10.15
CA GLY A 30 0.45 -1.07 9.33
C GLY A 30 1.49 -1.87 10.12
N ALA A 31 1.44 -3.20 10.03
CA ALA A 31 2.46 -4.07 10.63
C ALA A 31 3.87 -3.58 10.24
N PRO A 32 4.86 -3.67 11.14
CA PRO A 32 6.22 -3.22 10.85
C PRO A 32 6.75 -3.94 9.60
N VAL A 33 7.16 -3.17 8.59
CA VAL A 33 7.77 -3.71 7.37
C VAL A 33 9.04 -4.45 7.76
N SER A 34 9.17 -5.72 7.35
CA SER A 34 10.39 -6.49 7.66
C SER A 34 11.60 -5.85 6.99
N TYR A 35 12.67 -5.63 7.76
CA TYR A 35 13.94 -5.10 7.24
C TYR A 35 14.49 -5.96 6.08
N SER A 36 14.24 -7.27 6.11
CA SER A 36 14.62 -8.18 5.02
C SER A 36 13.88 -7.89 3.71
N SER A 37 12.58 -7.56 3.76
CA SER A 37 11.77 -7.21 2.56
C SER A 37 12.29 -5.95 1.87
N ILE A 38 12.69 -4.95 2.67
CA ILE A 38 13.24 -3.69 2.16
C ILE A 38 14.62 -3.92 1.56
N SER A 39 15.47 -4.72 2.21
CA SER A 39 16.79 -5.06 1.67
C SER A 39 16.70 -5.82 0.35
N GLU A 40 15.79 -6.81 0.25
CA GLU A 40 15.52 -7.54 -0.99
C GLU A 40 15.03 -6.59 -2.08
N LEU A 41 14.08 -5.69 -1.76
CA LEU A 41 13.59 -4.71 -2.72
C LEU A 41 14.72 -3.81 -3.24
N ASN A 42 15.59 -3.29 -2.36
CA ASN A 42 16.69 -2.42 -2.78
C ASN A 42 17.67 -3.14 -3.71
N GLN A 43 17.91 -4.43 -3.51
CA GLN A 43 18.72 -5.24 -4.43
C GLN A 43 18.05 -5.34 -5.81
N ILE A 44 16.75 -5.65 -5.86
CA ILE A 44 15.98 -5.72 -7.11
C ILE A 44 16.01 -4.37 -7.85
N LEU A 45 15.76 -3.27 -7.13
CA LEU A 45 15.78 -1.92 -7.70
C LEU A 45 17.16 -1.55 -8.25
N GLY A 46 18.23 -1.93 -7.55
CA GLY A 46 19.61 -1.73 -7.99
C GLY A 46 19.92 -2.48 -9.29
N SER A 47 19.63 -3.78 -9.33
CA SER A 47 19.84 -4.61 -10.52
C SER A 47 19.05 -4.12 -11.72
N LEU A 48 17.79 -3.74 -11.52
CA LEU A 48 16.93 -3.24 -12.59
C LEU A 48 17.39 -1.88 -13.13
N ASN A 49 17.87 -0.98 -12.25
CA ASN A 49 18.43 0.30 -12.68
C ASN A 49 19.70 0.09 -13.51
N GLN A 50 20.58 -0.81 -13.08
CA GLN A 50 21.77 -1.17 -13.84
C GLN A 50 21.43 -1.78 -15.21
N ALA A 51 20.51 -2.75 -15.24
CA ALA A 51 20.06 -3.38 -16.49
C ALA A 51 19.45 -2.35 -17.46
N SER A 52 18.65 -1.42 -16.94
CA SER A 52 18.07 -0.32 -17.73
C SER A 52 19.14 0.58 -18.36
N GLN A 53 20.18 0.95 -17.60
CA GLN A 53 21.26 1.79 -18.11
C GLN A 53 22.09 1.07 -19.18
N SER A 54 22.43 -0.20 -18.98
CA SER A 54 23.13 -1.01 -19.98
C SER A 54 22.30 -1.14 -21.26
N THR A 55 21.02 -1.50 -21.13
CA THR A 55 20.08 -1.61 -22.26
C THR A 55 20.01 -0.32 -23.06
N GLN A 56 19.89 0.83 -22.40
CA GLN A 56 19.88 2.13 -23.10
C GLN A 56 21.18 2.39 -23.87
N ASN A 57 22.32 2.10 -23.25
CA ASN A 57 23.62 2.31 -23.87
C ASN A 57 23.80 1.41 -25.10
N ASP A 58 23.45 0.13 -25.01
CA ASP A 58 23.66 -0.81 -26.09
C ASP A 58 22.63 -0.66 -27.22
N LEU A 59 21.38 -0.33 -26.90
CA LEU A 59 20.39 0.09 -27.89
C LEU A 59 20.83 1.33 -28.68
N SER A 60 21.45 2.32 -28.02
CA SER A 60 21.93 3.54 -28.69
C SER A 60 23.09 3.29 -29.68
N ARG A 61 23.73 2.13 -29.59
CA ARG A 61 24.87 1.73 -30.43
C ARG A 61 24.48 0.88 -31.62
N LEU A 62 23.21 0.43 -31.68
CA LEU A 62 22.74 -0.40 -32.78
C LEU A 62 22.83 0.34 -34.11
N ARG A 63 23.40 -0.33 -35.10
CA ARG A 63 23.51 0.17 -36.48
C ARG A 63 22.46 -0.48 -37.37
N ILE A 64 21.19 -0.34 -37.00
CA ILE A 64 20.03 -0.94 -37.70
C ILE A 64 20.03 -0.56 -39.19
N GLU A 65 20.50 0.64 -39.52
CA GLU A 65 20.65 1.11 -40.89
C GLU A 65 21.61 0.27 -41.74
N LYS A 66 22.61 -0.37 -41.12
CA LYS A 66 23.62 -1.23 -41.77
C LYS A 66 23.18 -2.68 -41.91
N TRP A 67 22.11 -3.09 -41.23
CA TRP A 67 21.61 -4.45 -41.29
C TRP A 67 21.19 -4.85 -42.71
N LYS A 68 21.42 -6.12 -43.08
CA LYS A 68 21.07 -6.67 -44.40
C LYS A 68 19.63 -7.21 -44.40
N THR A 69 18.67 -6.31 -44.24
CA THR A 69 17.23 -6.63 -44.24
C THR A 69 16.44 -5.54 -44.98
N ASP A 70 15.15 -5.76 -45.22
CA ASP A 70 14.29 -4.81 -45.91
C ASP A 70 14.00 -3.55 -45.07
N GLY A 71 13.50 -2.50 -45.75
CA GLY A 71 13.27 -1.20 -45.13
C GLY A 71 12.16 -1.20 -44.07
N ASN A 72 11.20 -2.13 -44.12
CA ASN A 72 10.14 -2.19 -43.14
C ASN A 72 10.66 -2.79 -41.83
N THR A 73 11.44 -3.86 -41.88
CA THR A 73 12.11 -4.42 -40.69
C THR A 73 12.99 -3.36 -40.01
N LYS A 74 13.82 -2.63 -40.77
CA LYS A 74 14.66 -1.56 -40.20
C LYS A 74 13.84 -0.50 -39.47
N ARG A 75 12.77 0.00 -40.11
CA ARG A 75 11.92 1.04 -39.54
C ARG A 75 11.20 0.55 -38.28
N GLN A 76 10.71 -0.70 -38.30
CA GLN A 76 10.04 -1.29 -37.16
C GLN A 76 11.00 -1.45 -35.97
N THR A 77 12.16 -2.09 -36.16
CA THR A 77 13.14 -2.26 -35.08
C THR A 77 13.63 -0.92 -34.55
N GLN A 78 13.79 0.08 -35.41
CA GLN A 78 14.16 1.43 -34.98
C GLN A 78 13.06 2.07 -34.11
N SER A 79 11.80 1.96 -34.51
CA SER A 79 10.66 2.43 -33.71
C SER A 79 10.57 1.71 -32.36
N ASP A 80 10.80 0.40 -32.33
CA ASP A 80 10.81 -0.40 -31.10
C ASP A 80 11.95 0.03 -30.18
N THR A 81 13.15 0.21 -30.74
CA THR A 81 14.34 0.70 -30.02
C THR A 81 14.10 2.07 -29.40
N GLU A 82 13.58 3.03 -30.16
CA GLU A 82 13.25 4.36 -29.67
C GLU A 82 12.19 4.32 -28.56
N SER A 83 11.19 3.45 -28.71
CA SER A 83 10.13 3.25 -27.71
C SER A 83 10.68 2.69 -26.41
N ILE A 84 11.58 1.70 -26.48
CA ILE A 84 12.25 1.13 -25.31
C ILE A 84 13.08 2.20 -24.61
N ILE A 85 13.98 2.89 -25.32
CA ILE A 85 14.83 3.95 -24.74
C ILE A 85 13.96 5.00 -24.04
N LYS A 86 12.90 5.47 -24.70
CA LYS A 86 11.99 6.46 -24.12
C LYS A 86 11.28 5.94 -22.86
N ASN A 87 10.85 4.68 -22.84
CA ASN A 87 10.21 4.08 -21.68
C ASN A 87 11.19 3.96 -20.50
N LEU A 88 12.41 3.46 -20.76
CA LEU A 88 13.48 3.33 -19.77
C LEU A 88 13.90 4.69 -19.17
N GLN A 89 13.90 5.75 -19.98
CA GLN A 89 14.24 7.10 -19.53
C GLN A 89 13.13 7.81 -18.77
N ASN A 90 11.88 7.69 -19.23
CA ASN A 90 10.78 8.56 -18.77
C ASN A 90 9.79 7.85 -17.85
N ALA A 91 9.54 6.56 -18.06
CA ALA A 91 8.52 5.81 -17.31
C ALA A 91 9.13 5.02 -16.16
N LEU A 92 10.24 4.30 -16.42
CA LEU A 92 10.84 3.42 -15.43
C LEU A 92 11.21 4.14 -14.12
N PRO A 93 11.88 5.31 -14.11
CA PRO A 93 12.27 5.96 -12.85
C PRO A 93 11.07 6.29 -11.95
N ALA A 94 9.95 6.72 -12.54
CA ALA A 94 8.72 7.00 -11.81
C ALA A 94 8.11 5.72 -11.22
N ILE A 95 8.10 4.62 -11.98
CA ILE A 95 7.64 3.30 -11.50
C ILE A 95 8.49 2.82 -10.32
N LEU A 96 9.83 2.90 -10.44
CA LEU A 96 10.75 2.50 -9.37
C LEU A 96 10.58 3.37 -8.12
N THR A 97 10.38 4.68 -8.29
CA THR A 97 10.11 5.60 -7.18
C THR A 97 8.80 5.26 -6.47
N GLN A 98 7.75 4.93 -7.24
CA GLN A 98 6.47 4.51 -6.66
C GLN A 98 6.61 3.21 -5.87
N LEU A 99 7.37 2.24 -6.39
CA LEU A 99 7.62 0.98 -5.69
C LEU A 99 8.46 1.19 -4.43
N GLN A 100 9.47 2.05 -4.46
CA GLN A 100 10.29 2.41 -3.30
C GLN A 100 9.47 3.08 -2.20
N ASN A 101 8.54 3.97 -2.57
CA ASN A 101 7.66 4.66 -1.62
C ASN A 101 6.51 3.78 -1.10
N SER A 102 6.30 2.60 -1.69
CA SER A 102 5.21 1.70 -1.33
C SER A 102 5.66 0.24 -1.43
N PRO A 103 6.67 -0.17 -0.64
CA PRO A 103 7.31 -1.47 -0.78
C PRO A 103 6.34 -2.63 -0.59
N GLU A 104 5.39 -2.53 0.35
CA GLU A 104 4.45 -3.62 0.66
C GLU A 104 3.15 -3.55 -0.15
N ASN A 105 3.07 -2.64 -1.14
CA ASN A 105 1.87 -2.47 -1.95
C ASN A 105 1.87 -3.48 -3.12
N LEU A 106 0.96 -4.45 -3.05
CA LEU A 106 0.83 -5.50 -4.05
C LEU A 106 0.41 -4.95 -5.43
N ALA A 107 -0.48 -3.95 -5.47
CA ALA A 107 -0.93 -3.37 -6.74
C ALA A 107 0.20 -2.61 -7.46
N VAL A 108 1.06 -1.90 -6.71
CA VAL A 108 2.24 -1.23 -7.26
C VAL A 108 3.26 -2.27 -7.76
N THR A 109 3.51 -3.33 -6.97
CA THR A 109 4.42 -4.42 -7.36
C THR A 109 3.95 -5.11 -8.65
N PHE A 110 2.65 -5.43 -8.76
CA PHE A 110 2.05 -6.01 -9.95
C PHE A 110 2.15 -5.09 -11.17
N LYS A 111 1.91 -3.78 -10.99
CA LYS A 111 2.09 -2.81 -12.06
C LYS A 111 3.53 -2.81 -12.56
N THR A 112 4.51 -2.81 -11.66
CA THR A 112 5.94 -2.90 -12.03
C THR A 112 6.22 -4.17 -12.84
N TYR A 113 5.77 -5.33 -12.35
CA TYR A 113 5.91 -6.60 -13.07
C TYR A 113 5.35 -6.53 -14.50
N ARG A 114 4.11 -6.06 -14.67
CA ARG A 114 3.49 -5.94 -16.00
C ARG A 114 4.24 -5.00 -16.96
N ASN A 115 4.83 -3.93 -16.44
CA ASN A 115 5.63 -3.02 -17.27
C ASN A 115 6.94 -3.68 -17.70
N LEU A 116 7.58 -4.47 -16.82
CA LEU A 116 8.78 -5.22 -17.16
C LEU A 116 8.50 -6.36 -18.15
N ASP A 117 7.35 -7.03 -18.03
CA ASP A 117 6.89 -8.04 -18.97
C ASP A 117 6.71 -7.46 -20.37
N ALA A 118 6.00 -6.34 -20.50
CA ALA A 118 5.85 -5.63 -21.77
C ALA A 118 7.17 -5.11 -22.35
N LEU A 119 8.08 -4.64 -21.49
CA LEU A 119 9.43 -4.23 -21.90
C LEU A 119 10.22 -5.43 -22.44
N TYR A 120 10.16 -6.58 -21.75
CA TYR A 120 10.84 -7.81 -22.15
C TYR A 120 10.36 -8.30 -23.52
N ASP A 121 9.06 -8.30 -23.78
CA ASP A 121 8.50 -8.74 -25.07
C ASP A 121 9.05 -7.92 -26.25
N VAL A 122 9.06 -6.59 -26.12
CA VAL A 122 9.56 -5.69 -27.18
C VAL A 122 11.09 -5.80 -27.30
N LEU A 123 11.81 -5.88 -26.17
CA LEU A 123 13.27 -6.05 -26.20
C LEU A 123 13.67 -7.40 -26.82
N SER A 124 12.92 -8.47 -26.56
CA SER A 124 13.14 -9.78 -27.17
C SER A 124 13.04 -9.70 -28.70
N SER A 125 12.03 -9.02 -29.22
CA SER A 125 11.89 -8.79 -30.68
C SER A 125 13.10 -8.04 -31.27
N VAL A 126 13.63 -7.04 -30.56
CA VAL A 126 14.83 -6.31 -30.98
C VAL A 126 16.07 -7.21 -30.92
N VAL A 127 16.22 -8.03 -29.88
CA VAL A 127 17.32 -9.00 -29.71
C VAL A 127 17.29 -10.06 -30.81
N GLU A 128 16.11 -10.59 -31.14
CA GLU A 128 15.91 -11.53 -32.25
C GLU A 128 16.32 -10.90 -33.59
N SER A 129 15.91 -9.66 -33.82
CA SER A 129 16.30 -8.90 -35.02
C SER A 129 17.81 -8.66 -35.09
N ALA A 130 18.44 -8.32 -33.97
CA ALA A 130 19.89 -8.16 -33.87
C ALA A 130 20.63 -9.49 -34.09
N GLY A 131 20.09 -10.61 -33.60
CA GLY A 131 20.64 -11.95 -33.86
C GLY A 131 20.52 -12.37 -35.33
N ALA A 132 19.44 -11.96 -36.00
CA ALA A 132 19.20 -12.27 -37.41
C ALA A 132 20.02 -11.41 -38.38
N PHE A 133 20.19 -10.11 -38.09
CA PHE A 133 20.71 -9.14 -39.06
C PHE A 133 21.85 -8.25 -38.55
N GLY A 134 22.07 -8.22 -37.23
CA GLY A 134 23.09 -7.40 -36.58
C GLY A 134 24.45 -8.06 -36.49
N GLY A 135 25.40 -7.31 -35.93
CA GLY A 135 26.73 -7.82 -35.60
C GLY A 135 26.69 -8.77 -34.40
N LYS A 136 27.69 -9.65 -34.31
CA LYS A 136 27.82 -10.57 -33.17
C LYS A 136 27.87 -9.83 -31.83
N GLU A 137 28.59 -8.71 -31.80
CA GLU A 137 28.75 -7.86 -30.62
C GLU A 137 27.43 -7.19 -30.22
N GLU A 138 26.64 -6.70 -31.20
CA GLU A 138 25.33 -6.11 -30.97
C GLU A 138 24.37 -7.15 -30.36
N PHE A 139 24.30 -8.33 -30.96
CA PHE A 139 23.47 -9.42 -30.45
C PHE A 139 23.89 -9.86 -29.05
N GLN A 140 25.17 -10.05 -28.80
CA GLN A 140 25.66 -10.50 -27.49
C GLN A 140 25.37 -9.48 -26.39
N ALA A 141 25.59 -8.19 -26.67
CA ALA A 141 25.27 -7.12 -25.73
C ALA A 141 23.77 -7.13 -25.38
N LEU A 142 22.90 -7.06 -26.39
CA LEU A 142 21.46 -7.06 -26.17
C LEU A 142 20.94 -8.34 -25.52
N ASN A 143 21.51 -9.50 -25.83
CA ASN A 143 21.11 -10.76 -25.20
C ASN A 143 21.49 -10.77 -23.71
N ASN A 144 22.62 -10.18 -23.33
CA ASN A 144 23.00 -10.02 -21.92
C ASN A 144 22.03 -9.07 -21.20
N ASP A 145 21.65 -7.97 -21.84
CA ASP A 145 20.68 -7.02 -21.31
C ASP A 145 19.29 -7.64 -21.13
N LEU A 146 18.82 -8.39 -22.13
CA LEU A 146 17.55 -9.12 -22.08
C LEU A 146 17.52 -10.08 -20.89
N ASN A 147 18.59 -10.85 -20.67
CA ASN A 147 18.71 -11.74 -19.52
C ASN A 147 18.70 -10.97 -18.19
N ALA A 148 19.33 -9.79 -18.12
CA ALA A 148 19.33 -8.97 -16.91
C ALA A 148 17.94 -8.39 -16.59
N ILE A 149 17.20 -7.97 -17.61
CA ILE A 149 15.80 -7.54 -17.47
C ILE A 149 14.92 -8.72 -17.07
N ASP A 150 15.11 -9.90 -17.65
CA ASP A 150 14.33 -11.09 -17.31
C ASP A 150 14.57 -11.54 -15.86
N ASN A 151 15.82 -11.54 -15.40
CA ASN A 151 16.14 -11.81 -14.00
C ASN A 151 15.44 -10.82 -13.05
N SER A 152 15.40 -9.54 -13.44
CA SER A 152 14.71 -8.51 -12.66
C SER A 152 13.19 -8.73 -12.65
N ARG A 153 12.61 -9.12 -13.79
CA ARG A 153 11.19 -9.48 -13.93
C ARG A 153 10.82 -10.66 -13.03
N HIS A 154 11.63 -11.72 -13.03
CA HIS A 154 11.43 -12.87 -12.14
C HIS A 154 11.55 -12.48 -10.67
N ALA A 155 12.56 -11.68 -10.29
CA ALA A 155 12.72 -11.25 -8.90
C ALA A 155 11.52 -10.40 -8.40
N VAL A 156 10.95 -9.55 -9.27
CA VAL A 156 9.72 -8.81 -8.93
C VAL A 156 8.52 -9.76 -8.78
N ALA A 157 8.40 -10.78 -9.63
CA ALA A 157 7.35 -11.79 -9.54
C ALA A 157 7.46 -12.60 -8.22
N ASP A 158 8.65 -13.10 -7.88
CA ASP A 158 8.90 -13.83 -6.64
C ASP A 158 8.55 -12.98 -5.41
N ARG A 159 8.90 -11.69 -5.45
CA ARG A 159 8.54 -10.75 -4.39
C ARG A 159 7.03 -10.55 -4.29
N MET A 160 6.35 -10.43 -5.43
CA MET A 160 4.89 -10.31 -5.47
C MET A 160 4.21 -11.53 -4.82
N ASP A 161 4.68 -12.73 -5.11
CA ASP A 161 4.17 -13.97 -4.52
C ASP A 161 4.43 -14.03 -3.00
N LYS A 162 5.64 -13.65 -2.55
CA LYS A 162 5.95 -13.55 -1.12
C LYS A 162 5.03 -12.55 -0.40
N LEU A 163 4.79 -11.39 -1.00
CA LEU A 163 3.89 -10.38 -0.45
C LEU A 163 2.45 -10.90 -0.38
N ALA A 164 1.96 -11.51 -1.46
CA ALA A 164 0.61 -12.07 -1.50
C ALA A 164 0.40 -13.13 -0.40
N ASN A 165 1.33 -14.07 -0.27
CA ASN A 165 1.29 -15.10 0.76
C ASN A 165 1.34 -14.51 2.18
N THR A 166 2.19 -13.51 2.40
CA THR A 166 2.29 -12.81 3.70
C THR A 166 0.97 -12.15 4.06
N LYS A 167 0.34 -11.48 3.09
CA LYS A 167 -0.95 -10.80 3.30
C LYS A 167 -2.09 -11.78 3.54
N GLU A 168 -2.14 -12.92 2.85
CA GLU A 168 -3.16 -13.92 3.10
C GLU A 168 -3.05 -14.53 4.51
N ASN A 169 -1.82 -14.78 4.97
CA ASN A 169 -1.57 -15.24 6.34
C ASN A 169 -2.00 -14.20 7.39
N GLU A 170 -1.69 -12.92 7.16
CA GLU A 170 -2.11 -11.80 8.02
C GLU A 170 -3.64 -11.70 8.09
N ILE A 171 -4.33 -11.82 6.94
CA ILE A 171 -5.80 -11.83 6.88
C ILE A 171 -6.38 -13.01 7.67
N GLY A 172 -5.78 -14.21 7.55
CA GLY A 172 -6.18 -15.38 8.33
C GLY A 172 -6.07 -15.15 9.83
N GLN A 173 -4.93 -14.62 10.30
CA GLN A 173 -4.71 -14.29 11.70
C GLN A 173 -5.69 -13.23 12.22
N LEU A 174 -5.92 -12.16 11.46
CA LEU A 174 -6.86 -11.11 11.82
C LEU A 174 -8.30 -11.62 11.90
N ARG A 175 -8.70 -12.52 11.00
CA ARG A 175 -10.02 -13.17 11.06
C ARG A 175 -10.17 -14.03 12.32
N SER A 176 -9.15 -14.82 12.67
CA SER A 176 -9.15 -15.62 13.90
C SER A 176 -9.21 -14.76 15.16
N ALA A 177 -8.37 -13.71 15.23
CA ALA A 177 -8.37 -12.77 16.35
C ALA A 177 -9.72 -12.04 16.48
N LEU A 178 -10.35 -11.67 15.36
CA LEU A 178 -11.69 -11.06 15.37
C LEU A 178 -12.76 -12.04 15.89
N GLN A 179 -12.65 -13.33 15.56
CA GLN A 179 -13.56 -14.36 16.06
C GLN A 179 -13.42 -14.55 17.58
N GLU A 180 -12.19 -14.62 18.08
CA GLU A 180 -11.90 -14.70 19.52
C GLU A 180 -12.38 -13.46 20.28
N ALA A 181 -12.10 -12.27 19.74
CA ALA A 181 -12.55 -11.01 20.33
C ALA A 181 -14.08 -10.90 20.42
N ARG A 182 -14.81 -11.43 19.41
CA ARG A 182 -16.28 -11.50 19.44
C ARG A 182 -16.79 -12.49 20.49
N ALA A 183 -16.12 -13.63 20.66
CA ALA A 183 -16.48 -14.62 21.68
C ALA A 183 -16.22 -14.11 23.12
N ALA A 184 -15.26 -13.20 23.28
CA ALA A 184 -14.92 -12.60 24.57
C ALA A 184 -15.86 -11.47 25.03
N ILE A 185 -16.84 -11.04 24.21
CA ILE A 185 -17.86 -10.06 24.63
C ILE A 185 -18.92 -10.80 25.47
N PRO A 186 -18.97 -10.60 26.80
CA PRO A 186 -19.96 -11.28 27.63
C PRO A 186 -21.38 -10.81 27.23
N PRO A 187 -22.38 -11.71 27.19
CA PRO A 187 -23.75 -11.31 26.95
C PRO A 187 -24.16 -10.30 28.01
N LYS A 188 -24.70 -9.13 27.59
CA LYS A 188 -25.33 -8.19 28.52
C LYS A 188 -26.42 -8.96 29.26
N LYS A 189 -26.18 -9.32 30.52
CA LYS A 189 -27.26 -9.72 31.42
C LYS A 189 -28.11 -8.48 31.64
N THR A 190 -29.18 -8.32 30.88
CA THR A 190 -30.36 -7.62 31.40
C THR A 190 -30.84 -8.44 32.59
N VAL A 191 -30.36 -8.11 33.78
CA VAL A 191 -31.09 -8.44 35.00
C VAL A 191 -32.38 -7.65 34.89
N VAL A 192 -33.44 -8.30 34.43
CA VAL A 192 -34.80 -7.84 34.69
C VAL A 192 -34.98 -8.09 36.18
N ASP A 193 -34.78 -7.05 36.98
CA ASP A 193 -35.14 -7.06 38.40
C ASP A 193 -36.66 -7.07 38.45
N ASP A 194 -37.24 -8.24 38.71
CA ASP A 194 -38.69 -8.50 38.74
C ASP A 194 -39.30 -8.09 40.11
N THR A 195 -38.69 -7.12 40.80
CA THR A 195 -39.22 -6.56 42.05
C THR A 195 -38.90 -5.05 42.17
N GLU A 196 -39.23 -4.29 41.13
CA GLU A 196 -39.42 -2.84 41.28
C GLU A 196 -40.91 -2.58 41.64
N PRO A 197 -41.23 -1.94 42.77
CA PRO A 197 -42.60 -1.56 43.06
C PRO A 197 -43.07 -0.58 41.99
N ALA A 198 -44.20 -0.91 41.35
CA ALA A 198 -44.76 -0.19 40.21
C ALA A 198 -44.68 1.35 40.38
N PRO A 199 -44.17 2.09 39.38
CA PRO A 199 -44.10 3.54 39.46
C PRO A 199 -45.52 4.10 39.62
N LYS A 200 -45.72 4.89 40.69
CA LYS A 200 -46.99 5.57 40.98
C LYS A 200 -47.39 6.42 39.78
N LYS A 201 -48.56 6.11 39.22
CA LYS A 201 -49.21 6.89 38.15
C LYS A 201 -49.37 8.34 38.59
N THR A 202 -48.69 9.27 37.93
CA THR A 202 -48.99 10.69 38.04
C THR A 202 -50.28 11.00 37.26
N PRO A 203 -51.21 11.78 37.82
CA PRO A 203 -52.48 12.07 37.16
C PRO A 203 -52.28 12.93 35.90
N ALA A 204 -52.96 12.53 34.83
CA ALA A 204 -52.93 13.19 33.54
C ALA A 204 -53.36 14.66 33.63
N ARG A 205 -52.45 15.57 33.26
CA ARG A 205 -52.77 16.99 33.11
C ARG A 205 -53.47 17.21 31.77
N LYS A 206 -54.65 17.81 31.84
CA LYS A 206 -55.51 18.14 30.69
C LYS A 206 -54.80 19.06 29.68
N LYS A 207 -55.05 18.77 28.40
CA LYS A 207 -54.62 19.52 27.20
C LYS A 207 -55.35 20.88 27.11
N PRO A 208 -54.65 22.00 26.88
CA PRO A 208 -55.28 23.20 26.33
C PRO A 208 -55.27 23.15 24.78
N ALA A 209 -56.41 23.53 24.19
CA ALA A 209 -56.62 23.68 22.75
C ALA A 209 -55.95 24.96 22.18
N PRO A 210 -55.77 25.07 20.86
CA PRO A 210 -54.75 25.90 20.21
C PRO A 210 -55.20 27.36 20.00
N LYS A 211 -54.25 28.29 19.99
CA LYS A 211 -54.45 29.64 19.43
C LYS A 211 -53.30 30.07 18.51
N ALA A 212 -53.72 30.29 17.27
CA ALA A 212 -53.34 31.29 16.25
C ALA A 212 -51.86 31.55 15.87
N LYS A 213 -51.67 31.54 14.54
CA LYS A 213 -50.49 31.91 13.75
C LYS A 213 -50.12 33.39 13.87
N THR A 214 -48.82 33.68 13.81
CA THR A 214 -48.22 34.92 13.29
C THR A 214 -46.86 34.57 12.69
N THR A 215 -46.82 34.37 11.36
CA THR A 215 -46.22 35.28 10.34
C THR A 215 -44.71 35.50 10.45
N GLN A 216 -44.03 34.79 9.54
CA GLN A 216 -42.68 34.93 9.02
C GLN A 216 -42.42 36.35 8.43
N PRO A 217 -41.24 36.94 8.65
CA PRO A 217 -40.74 38.01 7.77
C PRO A 217 -40.00 37.39 6.58
N ALA A 218 -40.43 37.79 5.38
CA ALA A 218 -39.81 37.49 4.09
C ALA A 218 -38.51 38.29 3.88
N PRO A 219 -37.60 37.84 2.99
CA PRO A 219 -36.35 38.55 2.66
C PRO A 219 -36.63 39.76 1.76
N ALA A 220 -35.95 40.88 2.05
CA ALA A 220 -35.97 42.07 1.21
C ALA A 220 -34.84 42.01 0.18
N ASN A 221 -35.20 42.14 -1.09
CA ASN A 221 -34.30 42.40 -2.20
C ASN A 221 -34.42 43.88 -2.65
N ALA A 222 -33.27 44.41 -3.08
CA ALA A 222 -33.06 45.46 -4.11
C ALA A 222 -33.13 46.95 -3.68
N PRO A 223 -32.66 47.94 -4.49
CA PRO A 223 -32.11 47.87 -5.86
C PRO A 223 -30.86 48.80 -6.11
N PRO A 224 -30.59 49.36 -7.31
CA PRO A 224 -29.33 49.24 -8.07
C PRO A 224 -28.42 50.49 -8.01
N THR A 225 -27.20 50.38 -8.53
CA THR A 225 -26.40 51.55 -8.94
C THR A 225 -25.84 51.37 -10.35
N GLN A 226 -25.96 52.47 -11.09
CA GLN A 226 -25.56 52.73 -12.48
C GLN A 226 -24.15 52.29 -12.82
#